data_AF-A0A1X7SVY3-F1
#
_entry.id   AF-A0A1X7SVY3-F1
#
_cell.length_a   1.000
_cell.length_b   1.000
_cell.length_c   1.000
_cell.angle_alpha   90.00
_cell.angle_beta   90.00
_cell.angle_gamma   90.00
#
_symmetry.space_group_name_H-M   'P 1'
#
loop_
_entity.id
_entity.type
_entity.pdbx_description
1 polymer ?
#
loop_
_entity_poly.entity_id
_entity_poly.type
_entity_poly.pdbx_seq_one_letter_code
_entity_poly.pdbx_strand_id
1 'polypeptide(L)'
;VIPQLIARIDSPRRLVSKLIHELLTDVGRHHPQALIYPLTVAAKSQSTVRRDAADMILSNMREHSSDLVQQAVMVSEELIRVAILWHEQWHETLEDASRMYFGEHNVQGMFKVLDPLHQKLDKGPETLKEISFNH
;
A
#
# COMPACT_ATOMS: atom_id res chain seq x y z
N VAL A 1 -9.23 -8.62 -17.94
CA VAL A 1 -7.89 -8.32 -18.49
C VAL A 1 -7.15 -7.19 -17.76
N ILE A 2 -7.84 -6.29 -17.06
CA ILE A 2 -7.21 -5.24 -16.22
C ILE A 2 -6.19 -5.82 -15.23
N PRO A 3 -6.46 -6.90 -14.48
CA PRO A 3 -5.47 -7.48 -13.56
C PRO A 3 -4.16 -7.86 -14.26
N GLN A 4 -4.24 -8.40 -15.48
CA GLN A 4 -3.08 -8.80 -16.27
C GLN A 4 -2.25 -7.60 -16.75
N LEU A 5 -2.89 -6.48 -17.09
CA LEU A 5 -2.20 -5.24 -17.44
C LEU A 5 -1.50 -4.62 -16.22
N ILE A 6 -2.20 -4.54 -15.08
CA ILE A 6 -1.66 -4.03 -13.82
C ILE A 6 -0.50 -4.90 -13.32
N ALA A 7 -0.53 -6.22 -13.54
CA ALA A 7 0.60 -7.11 -13.23
C ALA A 7 1.87 -6.83 -14.06
N ARG A 8 1.75 -6.06 -15.15
CA ARG A 8 2.87 -5.72 -16.06
C ARG A 8 3.17 -4.22 -16.08
N ILE A 9 2.59 -3.44 -15.17
CA ILE A 9 2.75 -1.98 -15.09
C ILE A 9 4.22 -1.55 -14.87
N ASP A 10 5.01 -2.42 -14.24
CA ASP A 10 6.43 -2.27 -13.94
C ASP A 10 7.33 -3.11 -14.88
N SER A 11 6.87 -3.39 -16.10
CA SER A 11 7.65 -4.15 -17.08
C SER A 11 9.02 -3.50 -17.34
N PRO A 12 10.14 -4.26 -17.30
CA PRO A 12 11.47 -3.74 -17.62
C PRO A 12 11.61 -3.39 -19.11
N ARG A 13 10.71 -3.89 -19.97
CA ARG A 13 10.70 -3.60 -21.41
C ARG A 13 10.02 -2.26 -21.65
N ARG A 14 10.81 -1.21 -21.92
CA ARG A 14 10.32 0.17 -22.08
C ARG A 14 9.14 0.33 -23.04
N LEU A 15 9.20 -0.30 -24.22
CA LEU A 15 8.11 -0.23 -25.21
C LEU A 15 6.81 -0.84 -24.69
N VAL A 16 6.90 -1.97 -23.96
CA VAL A 16 5.74 -2.64 -23.36
C VAL A 16 5.17 -1.79 -22.23
N SER A 17 6.03 -1.30 -21.34
CA SER A 17 5.63 -0.44 -20.22
C SER A 17 4.92 0.82 -20.71
N LYS A 18 5.50 1.50 -21.72
CA LYS A 18 4.90 2.70 -22.33
C LYS A 18 3.50 2.43 -22.89
N LEU A 19 3.33 1.37 -23.67
CA LEU A 19 2.03 1.01 -24.24
C LEU A 19 1.00 0.66 -23.16
N ILE A 20 1.43 -0.03 -22.10
CA ILE A 20 0.56 -0.34 -20.95
C ILE A 20 0.13 0.94 -20.24
N HIS A 21 1.04 1.87 -19.99
CA HIS A 21 0.73 3.14 -19.34
C HIS A 21 -0.22 3.99 -20.18
N GLU A 22 0.01 4.07 -21.49
CA GLU A 22 -0.89 4.76 -22.43
C GLU A 22 -2.29 4.14 -22.42
N LEU A 23 -2.39 2.81 -22.53
CA LEU A 23 -3.66 2.10 -22.50
C LEU A 23 -4.40 2.28 -21.17
N LEU A 24 -3.71 2.14 -20.04
CA LEU A 24 -4.31 2.34 -18.72
C LEU A 24 -4.74 3.79 -18.50
N THR A 25 -3.99 4.76 -19.01
CA THR A 25 -4.40 6.17 -18.95
C THR A 25 -5.66 6.41 -19.76
N ASP A 26 -5.77 5.84 -20.96
CA ASP A 26 -6.96 5.98 -21.81
C ASP A 26 -8.19 5.27 -21.23
N VAL A 27 -8.01 4.06 -20.67
CA VAL A 27 -9.06 3.36 -19.93
C VAL A 27 -9.47 4.16 -18.69
N GLY A 28 -8.52 4.78 -17.99
CA GLY A 28 -8.79 5.62 -16.82
C GLY A 28 -9.63 6.84 -17.17
N ARG A 29 -9.43 7.43 -18.35
CA ARG A 29 -10.23 8.56 -18.84
C ARG A 29 -11.69 8.20 -19.06
N HIS A 30 -11.97 7.02 -19.61
CA HIS A 30 -13.35 6.62 -19.97
C HIS A 30 -14.05 5.80 -18.87
N HIS A 31 -13.29 5.03 -18.09
CA HIS A 31 -13.80 4.07 -17.11
C HIS A 31 -12.95 4.08 -15.81
N PRO A 32 -12.87 5.24 -15.10
CA PRO A 32 -12.01 5.38 -13.93
C PRO A 32 -12.34 4.41 -12.80
N GLN A 33 -13.62 4.05 -12.62
CA GLN A 33 -14.06 3.08 -11.60
C GLN A 33 -13.49 1.67 -11.81
N ALA A 34 -13.16 1.30 -13.05
CA ALA A 34 -12.58 0.00 -13.35
C ALA A 34 -11.09 -0.10 -12.95
N LEU A 35 -10.41 1.04 -12.87
CA LEU A 35 -8.98 1.11 -12.56
C LEU A 35 -8.67 1.55 -11.14
N ILE A 36 -9.60 2.20 -10.45
CA ILE A 36 -9.32 2.85 -9.18
C ILE A 36 -8.73 1.87 -8.14
N TYR A 37 -9.38 0.75 -7.84
CA TYR A 37 -8.89 -0.18 -6.83
C TYR A 37 -7.60 -0.91 -7.25
N PRO A 38 -7.47 -1.46 -8.47
CA PRO A 38 -6.20 -2.07 -8.90
C PRO A 38 -5.02 -1.10 -8.87
N LEU A 39 -5.23 0.17 -9.20
CA LEU A 39 -4.18 1.20 -9.16
C LEU A 39 -3.85 1.63 -7.73
N THR A 40 -4.85 1.84 -6.86
CA THR A 40 -4.61 2.21 -5.45
C THR A 40 -3.80 1.13 -4.73
N VAL A 41 -4.07 -0.15 -5.00
CA VAL A 41 -3.25 -1.26 -4.48
C VAL A 41 -1.83 -1.23 -5.05
N ALA A 42 -1.68 -1.01 -6.36
CA ALA A 42 -0.36 -0.91 -6.99
C ALA A 42 0.47 0.28 -6.48
N ALA A 43 -0.17 1.39 -6.13
CA ALA A 43 0.46 2.58 -5.54
C ALA A 43 1.01 2.36 -4.12
N LYS A 44 0.59 1.30 -3.41
CA LYS A 44 1.15 0.91 -2.11
C LYS A 44 2.24 -0.17 -2.21
N SER A 45 2.70 -0.46 -3.41
CA SER A 45 3.75 -1.45 -3.68
C SER A 45 5.11 -1.08 -3.05
N GLN A 46 5.85 -2.11 -2.59
CA GLN A 46 7.26 -1.98 -2.17
C GLN A 46 8.21 -1.75 -3.36
N SER A 47 7.85 -2.22 -4.56
CA SER A 47 8.57 -1.89 -5.80
C SER A 47 8.33 -0.42 -6.15
N THR A 48 9.40 0.37 -6.17
CA THR A 48 9.41 1.79 -6.53
C THR A 48 8.87 2.01 -7.95
N VAL A 49 9.36 1.24 -8.93
CA VAL A 49 8.93 1.32 -10.34
C VAL A 49 7.42 1.09 -10.47
N ARG A 50 6.89 0.12 -9.73
CA ARG A 50 5.46 -0.21 -9.74
C ARG A 50 4.62 0.89 -9.11
N ARG A 51 5.06 1.40 -7.96
CA ARG A 51 4.41 2.51 -7.26
C ARG A 51 4.39 3.76 -8.14
N ASP A 52 5.54 4.18 -8.63
CA ASP A 52 5.68 5.42 -9.41
C ASP A 52 4.83 5.36 -10.69
N ALA A 53 4.76 4.21 -11.36
CA ALA A 53 3.89 4.01 -12.52
C ALA A 53 2.39 4.07 -12.16
N ALA A 54 1.99 3.48 -11.04
CA ALA A 54 0.61 3.54 -10.57
C ALA A 54 0.22 4.97 -10.15
N ASP A 55 1.10 5.66 -9.43
CA ASP A 55 0.91 7.05 -9.00
C ASP A 55 0.81 8.00 -10.19
N MET A 56 1.62 7.80 -11.23
CA MET A 56 1.53 8.56 -12.47
C MET A 56 0.14 8.43 -13.12
N ILE A 57 -0.37 7.20 -13.25
CA ILE A 57 -1.68 6.96 -13.87
C ILE A 57 -2.82 7.49 -12.99
N LEU A 58 -2.72 7.31 -11.66
CA LEU A 58 -3.66 7.92 -10.71
C LEU A 58 -3.65 9.45 -10.79
N SER A 59 -2.48 10.06 -10.98
CA SER A 59 -2.33 11.50 -11.15
C SER A 59 -3.03 11.98 -12.43
N ASN A 60 -2.85 11.30 -13.56
CA ASN A 60 -3.58 11.60 -14.79
C ASN A 60 -5.10 11.47 -14.58
N MET A 61 -5.53 10.44 -13.84
CA MET A 61 -6.94 10.21 -13.56
C MET A 61 -7.55 11.29 -12.64
N ARG A 62 -6.76 11.94 -11.78
CA ARG A 62 -7.20 13.06 -10.94
C ARG A 62 -7.59 14.30 -11.74
N GLU A 63 -7.05 14.48 -12.95
CA GLU A 63 -7.37 15.65 -13.79
C GLU A 63 -8.85 15.72 -14.16
N HIS A 64 -9.52 14.57 -14.25
CA HIS A 64 -10.94 14.48 -14.65
C HIS A 64 -11.83 13.76 -13.63
N SER A 65 -11.25 13.01 -12.68
CA SER A 65 -11.98 12.24 -11.68
C SER A 65 -11.42 12.44 -10.25
N SER A 66 -11.02 13.67 -9.90
CA SER A 66 -10.39 14.02 -8.62
C SER A 66 -11.07 13.42 -7.40
N ASP A 67 -12.39 13.62 -7.30
CA ASP A 67 -13.17 13.26 -6.12
C ASP A 67 -13.23 11.73 -5.95
N LEU A 68 -13.42 11.01 -7.06
CA LEU A 68 -13.38 9.55 -7.07
C LEU A 68 -12.01 9.03 -6.61
N VAL A 69 -10.92 9.63 -7.11
CA VAL A 69 -9.57 9.21 -6.70
C VAL A 69 -9.35 9.47 -5.22
N GLN A 70 -9.70 10.66 -4.73
CA GLN A 70 -9.52 11.02 -3.34
C GLN A 70 -10.34 10.13 -2.40
N GLN A 71 -11.62 9.91 -2.72
CA GLN A 71 -12.50 9.06 -1.94
C GLN A 71 -12.00 7.62 -1.90
N ALA A 72 -11.60 7.06 -3.04
CA ALA A 72 -11.14 5.68 -3.09
C ALA A 72 -9.79 5.46 -2.39
N VAL A 73 -8.88 6.43 -2.45
CA VAL A 73 -7.63 6.38 -1.69
C VAL A 73 -7.93 6.38 -0.19
N MET A 74 -8.76 7.31 0.29
CA MET A 74 -9.15 7.36 1.70
C MET A 74 -9.83 6.06 2.16
N VAL A 75 -10.80 5.56 1.39
CA VAL A 75 -11.49 4.30 1.71
C VAL A 75 -10.50 3.13 1.73
N SER A 76 -9.57 3.06 0.78
CA SER A 76 -8.57 1.99 0.75
C SER A 76 -7.65 2.01 1.97
N GLU A 77 -7.21 3.19 2.41
CA GLU A 77 -6.33 3.33 3.57
C GLU A 77 -7.06 2.92 4.86
N GLU A 78 -8.31 3.37 5.03
CA GLU A 78 -9.10 3.05 6.21
C GLU A 78 -9.56 1.59 6.24
N LEU A 79 -9.85 0.98 5.08
CA LEU A 79 -10.11 -0.46 5.01
C LEU A 79 -8.88 -1.29 5.45
N ILE A 80 -7.67 -0.87 5.09
CA ILE A 80 -6.44 -1.52 5.57
C ILE A 80 -6.28 -1.35 7.09
N ARG A 81 -6.55 -0.14 7.61
CA ARG A 81 -6.47 0.13 9.06
C ARG A 81 -7.44 -0.73 9.87
N VAL A 82 -8.68 -0.87 9.39
CA VAL A 82 -9.72 -1.67 10.08
C VAL A 82 -9.47 -3.18 9.93
N ALA A 83 -8.82 -3.61 8.84
CA ALA A 83 -8.51 -5.03 8.63
C ALA A 83 -7.44 -5.58 9.58
N ILE A 84 -6.53 -4.73 10.08
CA ILE A 84 -5.45 -5.15 10.99
C ILE A 84 -5.18 -4.06 12.03
N LEU A 85 -5.71 -4.24 13.24
CA LEU A 85 -5.61 -3.29 14.34
C LEU A 85 -4.22 -3.29 14.97
N TRP A 86 -3.86 -2.20 15.66
CA TRP A 86 -2.52 -2.07 16.26
C TRP A 86 -2.17 -3.23 17.20
N HIS A 87 -3.10 -3.64 18.07
CA HIS A 87 -2.86 -4.75 19.00
C HIS A 87 -2.68 -6.10 18.29
N GLU A 88 -3.34 -6.31 17.15
CA GLU A 88 -3.15 -7.53 16.33
C GLU A 88 -1.76 -7.53 15.69
N GLN A 89 -1.34 -6.40 15.12
CA GLN A 89 0.02 -6.23 14.56
C GLN A 89 1.10 -6.45 15.63
N TRP A 90 0.91 -5.86 16.81
CA TRP A 90 1.82 -6.02 17.94
C TRP A 90 1.86 -7.47 18.43
N HIS A 91 0.71 -8.14 18.56
CA HIS A 91 0.66 -9.53 18.99
C HIS A 91 1.43 -10.46 18.05
N GLU A 92 1.15 -10.39 16.75
CA GLU A 92 1.84 -11.20 15.72
C GLU A 92 3.35 -10.92 15.70
N THR A 93 3.71 -9.64 15.68
CA THR A 93 5.13 -9.23 15.58
C THR A 93 5.93 -9.58 16.85
N LEU A 94 5.32 -9.50 18.03
CA LEU A 94 5.98 -9.91 19.27
C LEU A 94 6.22 -11.41 19.32
N GLU A 95 5.32 -12.22 18.76
CA GLU A 95 5.53 -13.66 18.62
C GLU A 95 6.72 -13.97 17.72
N ASP A 96 6.81 -13.32 16.55
CA ASP A 96 7.94 -13.45 15.63
C ASP A 96 9.26 -12.96 16.23
N ALA A 97 9.23 -11.80 16.91
CA ALA A 97 10.39 -11.25 17.60
C ALA A 97 10.88 -12.19 18.72
N SER A 98 9.95 -12.79 19.47
CA SER A 98 10.25 -13.80 20.50
C SER A 98 10.93 -15.03 19.90
N ARG A 99 10.43 -15.53 18.76
CA ARG A 99 11.05 -16.66 18.04
C ARG A 99 12.48 -16.33 17.58
N MET A 100 12.71 -15.14 17.04
CA MET A 100 14.05 -14.69 16.63
C MET A 100 15.01 -14.58 17.82
N TYR A 101 14.54 -14.04 18.94
CA TYR A 101 15.39 -13.82 20.12
C TYR A 101 15.69 -15.12 20.87
N PHE A 102 14.66 -15.88 21.24
CA PHE A 102 14.80 -17.08 22.07
C PHE A 102 15.13 -18.34 21.26
N GLY A 103 14.63 -18.46 20.03
CA GLY A 103 14.85 -19.63 19.18
C GLY A 103 16.12 -19.54 18.34
N GLU A 104 16.31 -18.40 17.65
CA GLU A 104 17.42 -18.23 16.70
C GLU A 104 18.62 -17.45 17.28
N HIS A 105 18.49 -16.90 18.49
CA HIS A 105 19.46 -15.97 19.10
C HIS A 105 19.81 -14.77 18.18
N ASN A 106 18.89 -14.41 17.30
CA ASN A 106 19.06 -13.36 16.30
C ASN A 106 18.49 -12.03 16.80
N VAL A 107 19.25 -11.36 17.65
CA VAL A 107 18.87 -10.06 18.23
C VAL A 107 18.67 -9.00 17.15
N GLN A 108 19.51 -8.99 16.11
CA GLN A 108 19.39 -8.00 15.03
C GLN A 108 18.11 -8.22 14.21
N GLY A 109 17.73 -9.48 13.97
CA GLY A 109 16.46 -9.83 13.32
C GLY A 109 15.28 -9.34 14.14
N MET A 110 15.27 -9.62 15.43
CA MET A 110 14.22 -9.17 16.36
C MET A 110 13.98 -7.66 16.26
N PHE A 111 15.04 -6.83 16.31
CA PHE A 111 14.90 -5.39 16.15
C PHE A 111 14.35 -4.98 14.79
N LYS A 112 14.77 -5.64 13.70
CA LYS A 112 14.26 -5.33 12.36
C LYS A 112 12.76 -5.54 12.22
N VAL A 113 12.18 -6.50 12.95
CA VAL A 113 10.73 -6.74 12.92
C VAL A 113 9.98 -5.76 13.84
N LEU A 114 10.55 -5.40 15.00
CA LEU A 114 9.91 -4.48 15.96
C LEU A 114 9.98 -3.01 15.54
N ASP A 115 11.08 -2.58 14.91
CA ASP A 115 11.34 -1.17 14.60
C ASP A 115 10.22 -0.49 13.77
N PRO A 116 9.63 -1.12 12.72
CA PRO A 116 8.51 -0.56 11.99
C PRO A 116 7.26 -0.29 12.86
N LEU A 117 7.01 -1.12 13.88
CA LEU A 117 5.88 -0.91 14.80
C LEU A 117 6.15 0.23 15.78
N HIS A 118 7.39 0.36 16.26
CA HIS A 118 7.79 1.51 17.07
C HIS A 118 7.63 2.82 16.29
N GLN A 119 8.10 2.85 15.04
CA GLN A 119 7.91 4.02 14.17
C GLN A 119 6.43 4.34 13.93
N LYS A 120 5.54 3.34 13.97
CA LYS A 120 4.09 3.55 13.88
C LYS A 120 3.53 4.21 15.14
N LEU A 121 4.00 3.82 16.33
CA LEU A 121 3.63 4.47 17.58
C LEU A 121 4.13 5.92 17.66
N ASP A 122 5.36 6.18 17.19
CA ASP A 122 5.97 7.51 17.20
C ASP A 122 5.21 8.53 16.32
N LYS A 123 4.51 8.07 15.27
CA LYS A 123 3.61 8.92 14.47
C LYS A 123 2.39 9.40 15.25
N GLY A 124 2.06 8.74 16.35
CA GLY A 124 0.91 9.05 17.19
C GLY A 124 -0.39 8.38 16.71
N PRO A 125 -1.40 8.29 17.60
CA PRO A 125 -2.68 7.68 17.27
C PRO A 125 -3.57 8.64 16.46
N GLU A 126 -4.30 8.11 15.49
CA GLU A 126 -5.22 8.85 14.62
C GLU A 126 -6.69 8.53 14.92
N THR A 127 -6.96 7.40 15.56
CA THR A 127 -8.33 6.95 15.90
C THR A 127 -8.51 6.69 17.39
N LEU A 128 -9.77 6.68 17.87
CA LEU A 128 -10.09 6.39 19.28
C LEU A 128 -9.54 5.05 19.76
N LYS A 129 -9.51 4.03 18.88
CA LYS A 129 -8.98 2.71 19.23
C LYS A 129 -7.46 2.72 19.38
N GLU A 130 -6.77 3.50 18.55
CA GLU A 130 -5.31 3.69 18.63
C GLU A 130 -4.94 4.54 19.86
N ILE A 131 -5.73 5.58 20.18
CA ILE A 131 -5.58 6.38 21.41
C ILE A 131 -5.66 5.46 22.63
N SER A 132 -6.68 4.59 22.68
CA SER A 132 -6.87 3.62 23.77
C SER A 132 -5.77 2.56 23.86
N PHE A 133 -4.98 2.34 22.82
CA PHE A 133 -3.83 1.42 22.85
C PHE A 133 -2.56 2.11 23.36
N ASN A 134 -2.41 3.41 23.07
CA ASN A 134 -1.23 4.18 23.40
C ASN A 134 -1.20 4.68 24.86
N HIS A 135 -2.36 4.74 25.51
CA HIS A 135 -2.52 5.11 26.93
C HIS A 135 -2.80 3.88 27.79
#